data_AF-A0A1H3VMB3-F1
#
_entry.id   AF-A0A1H3VMB3-F1
#
_cell.length_a   1.000
_cell.length_b   1.000
_cell.length_c   1.000
_cell.angle_alpha   90.00
_cell.angle_beta   90.00
_cell.angle_gamma   90.00
#
_symmetry.space_group_name_H-M   'P 1'
#
loop_
_entity.id
_entity.type
_entity.pdbx_description
1 polymer ?
#
loop_
_entity_poly.entity_id
_entity_poly.type
_entity_poly.pdbx_seq_one_letter_code
_entity_poly.pdbx_strand_id
1 'polypeptide(L)'
;MKQELVEIFLSHQWVTIPIFILLVIGVTLCWFGGLVAALTALGNKRWLWGIASIVLGPITGLPYALIHREAEYARSLMVKGLALFLAGLLAAAIVWLAFR
;
A
#
# COMPACT_ATOMS: atom_id res chain seq x y z
N MET A 1 15.39 16.56 16.13
CA MET A 1 14.79 15.90 14.93
C MET A 1 14.56 14.39 15.06
N LYS A 2 15.54 13.48 14.88
CA LYS A 2 15.26 12.02 14.94
C LYS A 2 14.78 11.55 16.32
N GLN A 3 15.41 12.04 17.39
CA GLN A 3 15.04 11.67 18.76
C GLN A 3 13.69 12.27 19.18
N GLU A 4 13.46 13.55 18.86
CA GLU A 4 12.16 14.24 19.01
C GLU A 4 10.99 13.51 18.34
N LEU A 5 11.16 13.04 17.09
CA LEU A 5 10.18 12.23 16.38
C LEU A 5 9.81 10.98 17.19
N VAL A 6 10.83 10.24 17.60
CA VAL A 6 10.64 8.99 18.34
C VAL A 6 9.95 9.26 19.68
N GLU A 7 10.32 10.32 20.38
CA GLU A 7 9.74 10.69 21.67
C GLU A 7 8.27 11.10 21.56
N ILE A 8 7.89 11.86 20.52
CA ILE A 8 6.50 12.22 20.23
C ILE A 8 5.65 10.97 19.92
N PHE A 9 6.15 10.08 19.07
CA PHE A 9 5.43 8.85 18.72
C PHE A 9 5.37 7.82 19.87
N LEU A 10 6.36 7.80 20.76
CA LEU A 10 6.36 6.94 21.95
C LEU A 10 5.48 7.49 23.07
N SER A 11 5.42 8.81 23.25
CA SER A 11 4.53 9.44 24.24
C SER A 11 3.05 9.32 23.85
N HIS A 12 2.74 9.28 22.55
CA HIS A 12 1.38 9.18 22.00
C HIS A 12 1.10 7.79 21.39
N GLN A 13 1.54 6.71 22.05
CA GLN A 13 1.35 5.33 21.58
C GLN A 13 -0.08 5.00 21.14
N TRP A 14 -1.07 5.55 21.84
CA TRP A 14 -2.49 5.35 21.54
C TRP A 14 -2.91 5.82 20.14
N VAL A 15 -2.20 6.80 19.56
CA VAL A 15 -2.41 7.28 18.17
C VAL A 15 -1.44 6.60 17.19
N THR A 16 -0.20 6.37 17.64
CA THR A 16 0.86 5.73 16.86
C THR A 16 0.47 4.33 16.40
N ILE A 17 -0.13 3.53 17.29
CA ILE A 17 -0.53 2.15 16.98
C ILE A 17 -1.60 2.12 15.86
N PRO A 18 -2.73 2.85 15.95
CA PRO A 18 -3.69 2.94 14.86
C PRO A 18 -3.08 3.39 13.52
N ILE A 19 -2.21 4.42 13.55
CA ILE A 19 -1.53 4.90 12.34
C ILE A 19 -0.67 3.79 11.73
N PHE A 20 0.10 3.09 12.57
CA PHE A 20 0.93 1.98 12.13
C PHE A 20 0.08 0.86 11.51
N ILE A 21 -1.05 0.51 12.14
CA ILE A 21 -1.99 -0.48 11.60
C ILE A 21 -2.50 -0.05 10.22
N LEU A 22 -2.91 1.20 10.04
CA LEU A 22 -3.39 1.72 8.75
C LEU A 22 -2.30 1.61 7.67
N LEU A 23 -1.05 1.97 8.02
CA LEU A 23 0.09 1.86 7.10
C LEU A 23 0.33 0.41 6.68
N VAL A 24 0.37 -0.52 7.64
CA VAL A 24 0.61 -1.94 7.38
C VAL A 24 -0.51 -2.54 6.53
N ILE A 25 -1.78 -2.25 6.85
CA ILE A 25 -2.92 -2.72 6.07
C ILE A 25 -2.86 -2.14 4.65
N GLY A 26 -2.52 -0.86 4.50
CA GLY A 26 -2.40 -0.21 3.19
C GLY A 26 -1.35 -0.87 2.30
N VAL A 27 -0.15 -1.11 2.84
CA VAL A 27 0.93 -1.83 2.13
C VAL A 27 0.50 -3.25 1.78
N THR A 28 -0.14 -3.95 2.72
CA THR A 28 -0.60 -5.33 2.53
C THR A 28 -1.62 -5.43 1.40
N LEU A 29 -2.62 -4.55 1.38
CA LEU A 29 -3.63 -4.48 0.31
C LEU A 29 -3.01 -4.19 -1.06
N CYS A 30 -2.02 -3.29 -1.12
CA CYS A 30 -1.26 -3.05 -2.34
C CYS A 30 -0.55 -4.33 -2.82
N TRP A 31 0.08 -5.07 -1.91
CA TRP A 31 0.77 -6.30 -2.24
C TRP A 31 -0.17 -7.41 -2.71
N PHE A 32 -1.27 -7.64 -1.98
CA PHE A 32 -2.30 -8.58 -2.39
C PHE A 32 -2.91 -8.21 -3.74
N GLY A 33 -3.15 -6.92 -3.98
CA GLY A 33 -3.61 -6.46 -5.29
C GLY A 33 -2.60 -6.78 -6.40
N GLY A 34 -1.30 -6.59 -6.15
CA GLY A 34 -0.23 -6.99 -7.08
C GLY A 34 -0.21 -8.49 -7.37
N LEU A 35 -0.41 -9.34 -6.35
CA LEU A 35 -0.51 -10.80 -6.51
C LEU A 35 -1.76 -11.21 -7.30
N VAL A 36 -2.90 -10.59 -7.04
CA VAL A 36 -4.13 -10.81 -7.83
C VAL A 36 -3.89 -10.40 -9.29
N ALA A 37 -3.26 -9.24 -9.53
CA ALA A 37 -2.89 -8.80 -10.88
C ALA A 37 -1.97 -9.81 -11.57
N ALA A 38 -1.01 -10.39 -10.84
CA ALA A 38 -0.14 -11.43 -11.37
C ALA A 38 -0.92 -12.69 -11.76
N LEU A 39 -1.82 -13.17 -10.90
CA LEU A 39 -2.68 -14.32 -11.19
C LEU A 39 -3.57 -14.08 -12.40
N THR A 40 -4.17 -12.88 -12.51
CA THR A 40 -4.95 -12.50 -13.69
C THR A 40 -4.09 -12.46 -14.96
N ALA A 41 -2.87 -11.93 -14.88
CA ALA A 41 -1.94 -11.90 -16.01
C ALA A 41 -1.53 -13.31 -16.46
N LEU A 42 -1.23 -14.21 -15.52
CA LEU A 42 -0.90 -15.60 -15.81
C LEU A 42 -2.10 -16.35 -16.41
N GLY A 43 -3.30 -16.15 -15.86
CA GLY A 43 -4.54 -16.71 -16.40
C GLY A 43 -4.82 -16.31 -17.85
N ASN A 44 -4.40 -15.10 -18.23
CA ASN A 44 -4.56 -14.56 -19.59
C ASN A 44 -3.36 -14.79 -20.51
N LYS A 45 -2.46 -15.72 -20.17
CA LYS A 45 -1.23 -16.05 -20.93
C LYS A 45 -0.26 -14.86 -21.09
N ARG A 46 -0.37 -13.83 -20.25
CA ARG A 46 0.52 -12.66 -20.23
C ARG A 46 1.65 -12.86 -19.21
N TRP A 47 2.49 -13.84 -19.49
CA TRP A 47 3.54 -14.33 -18.58
C TRP A 47 4.52 -13.24 -18.11
N LEU A 48 4.92 -12.32 -19.00
CA LEU A 48 5.85 -11.24 -18.66
C LEU A 48 5.26 -10.34 -17.55
N TRP A 49 3.99 -9.96 -17.68
CA TRP A 49 3.28 -9.16 -16.67
C TRP A 49 3.04 -9.94 -15.38
N GLY A 50 2.72 -11.23 -15.48
CA GLY A 50 2.53 -12.11 -14.34
C GLY A 50 3.79 -12.24 -13.48
N ILE A 51 4.90 -12.62 -14.11
CA ILE A 51 6.19 -12.80 -13.43
C ILE A 51 6.68 -11.47 -12.86
N ALA A 52 6.62 -10.39 -13.64
CA ALA A 52 6.99 -9.07 -13.16
C ALA A 52 6.19 -8.67 -11.91
N SER A 53 4.88 -8.91 -11.90
CA SER A 53 3.98 -8.58 -10.78
C SER A 53 4.16 -9.47 -9.55
N ILE A 54 4.70 -10.69 -9.68
CA ILE A 54 5.11 -11.49 -8.53
C ILE A 54 6.36 -10.89 -7.87
N VAL A 55 7.35 -10.50 -8.68
CA VAL A 55 8.65 -10.03 -8.17
C VAL A 55 8.58 -8.59 -7.67
N LEU A 56 7.93 -7.71 -8.43
CA LEU A 56 7.87 -6.27 -8.18
C LEU A 56 6.56 -5.85 -7.49
N GLY A 57 5.64 -6.81 -7.27
CA GLY A 57 4.40 -6.61 -6.54
C GLY A 57 3.52 -5.51 -7.17
N PRO A 58 3.08 -4.52 -6.39
CA PRO A 58 2.23 -3.44 -6.89
C PRO A 58 2.90 -2.54 -7.93
N ILE A 59 4.25 -2.49 -7.99
CA ILE A 59 4.95 -1.58 -8.92
C ILE A 59 4.64 -1.94 -10.37
N THR A 60 4.54 -3.23 -10.70
CA THR A 60 4.15 -3.69 -12.05
C THR A 60 2.72 -4.20 -12.12
N GLY A 61 2.15 -4.65 -11.00
CA GLY A 61 0.75 -5.06 -10.93
C GLY A 61 -0.21 -3.90 -11.19
N LEU A 62 0.11 -2.69 -10.72
CA LEU A 62 -0.75 -1.52 -10.85
C LEU A 62 -0.81 -0.99 -12.31
N PRO A 63 0.33 -0.84 -13.03
CA PRO A 63 0.31 -0.59 -14.48
C PRO A 63 -0.44 -1.66 -15.25
N TYR A 64 -0.24 -2.95 -14.92
CA TYR A 64 -0.97 -4.04 -15.57
C TYR A 64 -2.48 -3.91 -15.39
N ALA A 65 -2.93 -3.55 -14.18
CA ALA A 65 -4.35 -3.44 -13.84
C ALA A 65 -5.01 -2.15 -14.34
N LEU A 66 -4.24 -1.10 -14.67
CA LEU A 66 -4.71 0.08 -15.42
C LEU A 66 -4.79 -0.21 -16.93
N ILE A 67 -3.78 -0.93 -17.41
CA ILE A 67 -3.68 -1.73 -18.64
C ILE A 67 -4.99 -2.40 -19.10
N HIS A 68 -5.37 -3.35 -18.27
CA HIS A 68 -6.22 -4.47 -18.63
C HIS A 68 -7.43 -4.50 -17.70
N ARG A 69 -8.62 -4.32 -18.29
CA ARG A 69 -9.91 -4.36 -17.57
C ARG A 69 -10.13 -5.65 -16.79
N GLU A 70 -9.52 -6.74 -17.24
CA GLU A 70 -9.56 -8.07 -16.64
C GLU A 70 -9.06 -8.07 -15.18
N ALA A 71 -8.20 -7.12 -14.82
CA ALA A 71 -7.62 -6.96 -13.49
C ALA A 71 -8.29 -5.84 -12.66
N GLU A 72 -9.57 -5.54 -12.91
CA GLU A 72 -10.30 -4.47 -12.21
C GLU A 72 -10.37 -4.70 -10.69
N TYR A 73 -10.54 -5.94 -10.24
CA TYR A 73 -10.50 -6.27 -8.81
C TYR A 73 -9.12 -5.98 -8.20
N ALA A 74 -8.05 -6.37 -8.89
CA ALA A 74 -6.68 -6.08 -8.47
C ALA A 74 -6.42 -4.57 -8.38
N ARG A 75 -6.91 -3.80 -9.38
CA ARG A 75 -6.85 -2.33 -9.37
C ARG A 75 -7.58 -1.75 -8.16
N SER A 76 -8.80 -2.18 -7.90
CA SER A 76 -9.59 -1.70 -6.76
C SER A 76 -8.88 -1.95 -5.43
N LEU A 77 -8.28 -3.13 -5.26
CA LEU A 77 -7.54 -3.49 -4.06
C LEU A 77 -6.28 -2.63 -3.87
N MET A 78 -5.50 -2.42 -4.94
CA MET A 78 -4.31 -1.57 -4.92
C MET A 78 -4.64 -0.10 -4.66
N VAL A 79 -5.69 0.43 -5.29
CA VAL A 79 -6.11 1.84 -5.09
C VAL A 79 -6.59 2.06 -3.66
N LYS A 80 -7.40 1.14 -3.11
CA LYS A 80 -7.85 1.21 -1.71
C LYS A 80 -6.68 1.08 -0.74
N GLY A 81 -5.75 0.16 -1.00
CA GLY A 81 -4.52 0.01 -0.22
C GLY A 81 -3.66 1.28 -0.22
N LEU A 82 -3.47 1.88 -1.40
CA LEU A 82 -2.72 3.12 -1.55
C LEU A 82 -3.40 4.29 -0.84
N ALA A 83 -4.73 4.41 -0.97
CA ALA A 83 -5.49 5.44 -0.25
C ALA A 83 -5.37 5.29 1.27
N LEU A 84 -5.42 4.06 1.78
CA LEU A 84 -5.27 3.79 3.21
C LEU A 84 -3.85 4.10 3.71
N PHE A 85 -2.83 3.73 2.92
CA PHE A 85 -1.44 4.05 3.21
C PHE A 85 -1.20 5.56 3.24
N LEU A 86 -1.72 6.30 2.25
CA LEU A 86 -1.62 7.75 2.20
C LEU A 86 -2.38 8.41 3.37
N ALA A 87 -3.56 7.90 3.73
CA ALA A 87 -4.29 8.37 4.91
C ALA A 87 -3.50 8.15 6.20
N GLY A 88 -2.85 6.99 6.35
CA GLY A 88 -1.94 6.72 7.46
C GLY A 88 -0.75 7.68 7.50
N LEU A 89 -0.12 7.97 6.36
CA LEU A 89 0.98 8.93 6.27
C LEU A 89 0.53 10.36 6.60
N LEU A 90 -0.64 10.78 6.11
CA LEU A 90 -1.22 12.08 6.45
C LEU A 90 -1.52 12.18 7.94
N ALA A 91 -2.10 11.14 8.54
CA ALA A 91 -2.31 11.10 9.99
C ALA A 91 -0.99 11.20 10.76
N ALA A 92 0.06 10.49 10.32
CA ALA A 92 1.38 10.60 10.92
C ALA A 92 1.96 12.02 10.81
N ALA A 93 1.80 12.66 9.65
CA ALA A 93 2.26 14.03 9.42
C ALA A 93 1.48 15.06 10.27
N ILE A 94 0.17 14.88 10.44
CA ILE A 94 -0.67 15.72 11.29
C ILE A 94 -0.25 15.60 12.76
N VAL A 95 -0.04 14.37 13.25
CA VAL A 95 0.46 14.13 14.61
C VAL A 95 1.82 14.81 14.80
N TRP A 96 2.73 14.65 13.84
CA TRP A 96 4.03 15.32 13.91
C TRP A 96 3.90 16.84 13.96
N LEU A 97 3.02 17.45 13.15
CA LEU A 97 2.81 18.90 13.16
C LEU A 97 2.09 19.42 14.41
N ALA A 98 1.22 18.62 15.02
CA ALA A 98 0.45 19.01 16.20
C ALA A 98 1.24 18.93 17.50
N PHE A 99 2.23 18.03 17.58
CA PHE A 99 3.02 17.78 18.80
C PHE A 99 4.50 18.20 18.69
N ARG A 100 4.90 18.81 17.57
CA ARG A 100 6.19 19.50 17.41
C ARG A 100 6.14 20.88 18.07
#